data_AF-A0AAW4YCU6-F1
#
_entry.id   AF-A0AAW4YCU6-F1
#
_cell.length_a   1.000
_cell.length_b   1.000
_cell.length_c   1.000
_cell.angle_alpha   90.00
_cell.angle_beta   90.00
_cell.angle_gamma   90.00
#
_symmetry.space_group_name_H-M   'P 1'
#
loop_
_entity.id
_entity.type
_entity.pdbx_description
1 polymer ?
#
loop_
_entity_poly.entity_id
_entity_poly.type
_entity_poly.pdbx_seq_one_letter_code
_entity_poly.pdbx_strand_id
1 'polypeptide(L)'
;SIITNMYKILIEEETKNTVEVKDGMGKTAFLFNALKSDDIDGYLEFTGTVLGELTKEPLKSKEEKKVYEQAKQSLEKKYQMTMLKPMKYNNTYAL
;
A
#
# COMPACT_ATOMS: atom_id res chain seq x y z
N SER A 1 -13.34 3.63 -1.26
CA SER A 1 -14.41 3.87 -0.26
C SER A 1 -14.53 2.79 0.82
N ILE A 2 -14.95 1.53 0.59
CA ILE A 2 -15.25 0.61 1.72
C ILE A 2 -14.03 0.28 2.59
N ILE A 3 -12.94 -0.24 2.01
CA ILE A 3 -11.76 -0.67 2.79
C ILE A 3 -11.06 0.52 3.46
N THR A 4 -10.95 1.66 2.80
CA THR A 4 -10.36 2.87 3.37
C THR A 4 -11.14 3.38 4.59
N ASN A 5 -12.48 3.29 4.54
CA ASN A 5 -13.32 3.65 5.69
C ASN A 5 -13.18 2.63 6.84
N MET A 6 -12.95 1.35 6.57
CA MET A 6 -12.63 0.37 7.63
C MET A 6 -11.33 0.73 8.36
N TYR A 7 -10.29 1.17 7.64
CA TYR A 7 -9.04 1.64 8.27
C TYR A 7 -9.24 2.89 9.11
N LYS A 8 -10.04 3.85 8.62
CA LYS A 8 -10.40 5.03 9.40
C LYS A 8 -11.00 4.64 10.75
N ILE A 9 -12.00 3.75 10.77
CA ILE A 9 -12.65 3.30 12.00
C ILE A 9 -11.63 2.66 12.95
N LEU A 10 -10.82 1.71 12.47
CA LEU A 10 -9.83 1.03 13.31
C LEU A 10 -8.77 1.98 13.88
N ILE A 11 -8.29 2.95 13.09
CA ILE A 11 -7.28 3.91 13.56
C ILE A 11 -7.89 4.85 14.60
N GLU A 12 -9.10 5.35 14.37
CA GLU A 12 -9.78 6.27 15.30
C GLU A 12 -10.25 5.56 16.59
N GLU A 13 -10.51 4.25 16.55
CA GLU A 13 -10.86 3.44 17.74
C GLU A 13 -9.63 3.09 18.60
N GLU A 14 -8.50 2.77 17.95
CA GLU A 14 -7.28 2.29 18.62
C GLU A 14 -6.27 3.42 18.92
N THR A 15 -6.50 4.63 18.40
CA THR A 15 -5.62 5.79 18.58
C THR A 15 -6.40 7.08 18.82
N LYS A 16 -5.72 8.17 19.20
CA LYS A 16 -6.33 9.51 19.33
C LYS A 16 -6.31 10.31 18.02
N ASN A 17 -5.88 9.71 16.92
CA ASN A 17 -5.74 10.40 15.65
C ASN A 17 -7.09 10.48 14.95
N THR A 18 -7.33 11.58 14.22
CA THR A 18 -8.49 11.72 13.33
C THR A 18 -8.05 11.39 11.91
N VAL A 19 -8.81 10.57 11.20
CA VAL A 19 -8.47 10.14 9.83
C VAL A 19 -9.41 10.82 8.83
N GLU A 20 -8.85 11.52 7.84
CA GLU A 20 -9.62 12.03 6.70
C GLU A 20 -9.55 11.05 5.54
N VAL A 21 -10.70 10.54 5.09
CA VAL A 21 -10.76 9.66 3.92
C VAL A 21 -11.05 10.50 2.68
N LYS A 22 -10.04 10.61 1.81
CA LYS A 22 -10.17 11.26 0.51
C LYS A 22 -10.38 10.19 -0.57
N ASP A 23 -11.65 9.99 -0.96
CA ASP A 23 -12.00 9.08 -2.04
C ASP A 23 -11.72 9.70 -3.43
N GLY A 24 -11.63 8.84 -4.46
CA GLY A 24 -11.60 9.30 -5.85
C GLY A 24 -10.26 9.89 -6.33
N MET A 25 -9.18 9.73 -5.58
CA MET A 25 -7.83 10.22 -5.93
C MET A 25 -7.18 9.56 -7.17
N GLY A 26 -7.90 8.77 -7.96
CA GLY A 26 -7.37 8.22 -9.21
C GLY A 26 -6.50 6.97 -9.04
N LYS A 27 -5.58 6.76 -9.99
CA LYS A 27 -4.80 5.51 -10.17
C LYS A 27 -3.53 5.48 -9.30
N THR A 28 -2.92 4.31 -9.15
CA THR A 28 -1.69 4.07 -8.37
C THR A 28 -0.62 5.16 -8.49
N ALA A 29 -0.25 5.57 -9.71
CA ALA A 29 0.79 6.58 -9.90
C ALA A 29 0.46 7.94 -9.26
N PHE A 30 -0.82 8.34 -9.23
CA PHE A 30 -1.25 9.56 -8.57
C PHE A 30 -1.09 9.44 -7.05
N LEU A 31 -1.64 8.37 -6.45
CA LEU A 31 -1.57 8.12 -5.01
C LEU A 31 -0.11 7.99 -4.53
N PHE A 32 0.73 7.34 -5.32
CA PHE A 32 2.15 7.21 -5.01
C PHE A 32 2.87 8.57 -5.03
N ASN A 33 2.56 9.45 -5.99
CA ASN A 33 3.13 10.79 -6.04
C ASN A 33 2.58 11.69 -4.93
N ALA A 34 1.31 11.55 -4.55
CA ALA A 34 0.73 12.23 -3.40
C ALA A 34 1.44 11.82 -2.10
N LEU A 35 1.69 10.52 -1.91
CA LEU A 35 2.47 10.02 -0.77
C LEU A 35 3.91 10.56 -0.79
N LYS A 36 4.53 10.66 -1.97
CA LYS A 36 5.89 11.21 -2.12
C LYS A 36 5.98 12.72 -1.85
N SER A 37 4.86 13.43 -2.02
CA SER A 37 4.78 14.88 -1.84
C SER A 37 4.23 15.24 -0.45
N ASP A 38 4.06 14.25 0.44
CA ASP A 38 3.45 14.38 1.77
C ASP A 38 2.00 14.94 1.76
N ASP A 39 1.28 14.80 0.65
CA ASP A 39 -0.14 15.20 0.53
C ASP A 39 -1.08 14.21 1.25
N ILE A 40 -0.62 12.98 1.43
CA ILE A 40 -1.27 11.90 2.17
C ILE A 40 -0.23 11.12 2.97
N ASP A 41 -0.60 10.61 4.14
CA ASP A 41 0.31 9.84 4.99
C ASP A 41 0.32 8.33 4.67
N GLY A 42 -0.62 7.87 3.85
CA GLY A 42 -0.72 6.46 3.48
C GLY A 42 -1.89 6.15 2.56
N TYR A 43 -1.79 5.03 1.85
CA TYR A 43 -2.85 4.48 1.02
C TYR A 43 -2.69 2.96 0.90
N LEU A 44 -3.67 2.31 0.29
CA LEU A 44 -3.63 0.87 0.04
C LEU A 44 -2.97 0.57 -1.29
N GLU A 45 -2.01 -0.34 -1.30
CA GLU A 45 -1.34 -0.80 -2.52
C GLU A 45 -1.07 -2.30 -2.49
N PHE A 46 -1.03 -2.91 -3.66
CA PHE A 46 -0.71 -4.31 -3.86
C PHE A 46 0.78 -4.51 -4.10
N THR A 47 1.34 -5.55 -3.49
CA THR A 47 2.77 -5.89 -3.61
C THR A 47 3.19 -6.15 -5.06
N GLY A 48 2.31 -6.71 -5.88
CA GLY A 48 2.54 -6.89 -7.32
C GLY A 48 2.66 -5.57 -8.08
N THR A 49 1.80 -4.60 -7.79
CA THR A 49 1.85 -3.26 -8.39
C THR A 49 3.12 -2.52 -7.97
N VAL A 50 3.50 -2.62 -6.68
CA VAL A 50 4.77 -2.04 -6.18
C VAL A 50 5.95 -2.54 -7.01
N LEU A 51 6.06 -3.85 -7.20
CA LEU A 51 7.19 -4.43 -7.94
C LEU A 51 7.10 -4.16 -9.45
N GLY A 52 5.92 -4.31 -10.05
CA GLY A 52 5.75 -4.18 -11.50
C GLY A 52 5.80 -2.75 -12.01
N GLU A 53 5.09 -1.84 -11.36
CA GLU A 53 4.86 -0.48 -11.86
C GLU A 53 5.73 0.57 -11.16
N LEU A 54 5.85 0.50 -9.83
CA LEU A 54 6.49 1.55 -9.02
C LEU A 54 8.01 1.39 -8.91
N THR A 55 8.48 0.17 -8.63
CA THR A 55 9.90 -0.10 -8.42
C THR A 55 10.56 -0.78 -9.63
N LYS A 56 9.74 -1.32 -10.55
CA LYS A 56 10.13 -1.97 -11.81
C LYS A 56 11.13 -3.11 -11.60
N GLU A 57 10.82 -4.00 -10.66
CA GLU A 57 11.60 -5.17 -10.30
C GLU A 57 10.88 -6.47 -10.65
N PRO A 58 11.59 -7.49 -11.17
CA PRO A 58 10.99 -8.79 -11.38
C PRO A 58 10.66 -9.48 -10.05
N LEU A 59 9.60 -10.27 -10.04
CA LEU A 59 9.25 -11.13 -8.91
C LEU A 59 10.34 -12.19 -8.70
N LYS A 60 10.90 -12.25 -7.49
CA LYS A 60 11.90 -13.28 -7.11
C LYS A 60 11.27 -14.58 -6.62
N SER A 61 9.98 -14.55 -6.27
CA SER A 61 9.23 -15.68 -5.73
C SER A 61 7.74 -15.51 -6.01
N LYS A 62 6.98 -16.62 -5.96
CA LYS A 62 5.50 -16.62 -5.95
C LYS A 62 4.92 -16.76 -4.54
N GLU A 63 5.76 -17.00 -3.53
CA GLU A 63 5.35 -17.12 -2.13
C GLU A 63 4.98 -15.74 -1.58
N GLU A 64 3.73 -15.57 -1.14
CA GLU A 64 3.14 -14.30 -0.70
C GLU A 64 4.04 -13.52 0.27
N LYS A 65 4.54 -14.20 1.31
CA LYS A 65 5.43 -13.60 2.31
C LYS A 65 6.71 -13.04 1.68
N LYS A 66 7.32 -13.78 0.77
CA LYS A 66 8.55 -13.33 0.08
C LYS A 66 8.29 -12.17 -0.88
N VAL A 67 7.13 -12.16 -1.54
CA VAL A 67 6.72 -11.05 -2.42
C VAL A 67 6.49 -9.77 -1.59
N TYR A 68 5.81 -9.88 -0.45
CA TYR A 68 5.63 -8.77 0.48
C TYR A 68 6.97 -8.21 0.98
N GLU A 69 7.88 -9.06 1.45
CA GLU A 69 9.19 -8.61 1.92
C GLU A 69 10.02 -7.96 0.79
N GLN A 70 9.95 -8.49 -0.42
CA GLN A 70 10.62 -7.88 -1.58
C GLN A 70 10.05 -6.47 -1.86
N ALA A 71 8.72 -6.33 -1.91
CA ALA A 71 8.07 -5.05 -2.16
C ALA A 71 8.40 -4.02 -1.07
N LYS A 72 8.29 -4.41 0.20
CA LYS A 72 8.64 -3.57 1.35
C LYS A 72 10.08 -3.07 1.28
N GLN A 73 11.04 -3.98 1.11
CA GLN A 73 12.47 -3.61 1.04
C GLN A 73 12.78 -2.71 -0.16
N SER A 74 12.09 -2.91 -1.28
CA SER A 74 12.27 -2.08 -2.47
C SER A 74 11.79 -0.64 -2.22
N LEU A 75 10.62 -0.47 -1.59
CA LEU A 75 10.09 0.85 -1.20
C LEU A 75 11.00 1.55 -0.19
N GLU A 76 11.48 0.83 0.84
CA GLU A 76 12.34 1.40 1.88
C GLU A 76 13.65 1.92 1.29
N LYS A 77 14.26 1.15 0.39
CA LYS A 77 15.55 1.50 -0.24
C LYS A 77 15.43 2.63 -1.26
N LYS A 78 14.37 2.64 -2.07
CA LYS A 78 14.24 3.59 -3.20
C LYS A 78 13.56 4.89 -2.81
N TYR A 79 12.64 4.83 -1.86
CA TYR A 79 11.70 5.92 -1.60
C TYR A 79 11.56 6.28 -0.13
N GLN A 80 12.26 5.59 0.79
CA GLN A 80 12.14 5.78 2.25
C GLN A 80 10.69 5.59 2.75
N MET A 81 9.91 4.79 2.03
CA MET A 81 8.54 4.43 2.37
C MET A 81 8.48 2.96 2.81
N THR A 82 7.52 2.61 3.65
CA THR A 82 7.37 1.23 4.12
C THR A 82 5.96 0.71 3.92
N MET A 83 5.83 -0.62 3.77
CA MET A 83 4.54 -1.29 3.83
C MET A 83 4.27 -1.74 5.26
N LEU A 84 3.06 -1.43 5.73
CA LEU A 84 2.55 -1.98 6.98
C LEU A 84 2.16 -3.45 6.80
N LYS A 85 1.90 -4.11 7.93
CA LYS A 85 1.49 -5.52 7.97
C LYS A 85 0.38 -5.79 6.93
N PRO A 86 0.54 -6.82 6.08
CA PRO A 86 -0.45 -7.09 5.04
C PRO A 86 -1.78 -7.50 5.66
N MET A 87 -2.86 -7.16 4.97
CA MET A 87 -4.19 -7.68 5.32
C MET A 87 -4.21 -9.20 5.15
N LYS A 88 -5.06 -9.90 5.91
CA LYS A 88 -5.27 -11.35 5.75
C LYS A 88 -5.94 -11.73 4.41
N TYR A 89 -6.33 -10.75 3.59
CA TYR A 89 -7.00 -10.93 2.32
C TYR A 89 -5.99 -10.89 1.17
N ASN A 90 -5.91 -11.99 0.40
CA ASN A 90 -5.11 -12.07 -0.81
C ASN A 90 -6.02 -11.86 -2.03
N ASN A 91 -6.01 -10.65 -2.61
CA ASN A 91 -6.70 -10.31 -3.86
C ASN A 91 -5.80 -10.63 -5.07
N THR A 92 -5.54 -11.91 -5.32
CA THR A 92 -4.89 -12.38 -6.56
C THR A 92 -5.94 -12.95 -7.50
N TYR A 93 -5.67 -12.93 -8.81
CA TYR A 93 -6.47 -13.66 -9.80
C TYR A 93 -6.55 -15.14 -9.35
N ALA A 94 -7.75 -15.61 -9.04
CA ALA A 94 -8.06 -17.03 -9.02
C ALA A 94 -8.37 -17.43 -10.48
N LEU A 95 -7.63 -18.40 -11.01
CA LEU A 95 -8.04 -19.15 -12.19
C LEU A 95 -9.02 -20.25 -11.76
#